data_AF-A0A316HHA3-F1
#
_entry.id   AF-A0A316HHA3-F1
#
_cell.length_a   1.000
_cell.length_b   1.000
_cell.length_c   1.000
_cell.angle_alpha   90.00
_cell.angle_beta   90.00
_cell.angle_gamma   90.00
#
_symmetry.space_group_name_H-M   'P 1'
#
loop_
_entity.id
_entity.type
_entity.pdbx_description
1 polymer ?
#
loop_
_entity_poly.entity_id
_entity_poly.type
_entity_poly.pdbx_seq_one_letter_code
_entity_poly.pdbx_strand_id
1 'polypeptide(L)'
;MTNETIITDEIFTTPEGFSCSVLFKQNYQSTAHIVVNQGGTSSGKTFAIEQVLFCLAGETAKQIITIVGQDIPNLKAGALRDALTIYHSSEILQGKIKSYNKTDRTFEFANGSGTMG
;
A
#
# COMPACT_ATOMS: atom_id res chain seq x y z
N MET A 1 24.90 32.08 17.51
CA MET A 1 24.13 31.77 16.30
C MET A 1 23.69 30.33 16.45
N THR A 2 22.42 30.12 16.78
CA THR A 2 21.86 28.81 17.07
C THR A 2 21.70 28.01 15.78
N ASN A 3 22.12 26.75 15.85
CA ASN A 3 22.15 25.76 14.80
C ASN A 3 20.80 25.62 14.08
N GLU A 4 20.76 25.89 12.79
CA GLU A 4 19.78 25.30 11.89
C GLU A 4 20.25 23.89 11.55
N THR A 5 19.95 22.95 12.44
CA THR A 5 19.92 21.54 12.05
C THR A 5 18.75 21.41 11.10
N ILE A 6 19.04 21.37 9.79
CA ILE A 6 18.07 20.94 8.78
C ILE A 6 17.66 19.53 9.20
N ILE A 7 16.45 19.41 9.76
CA ILE A 7 15.76 18.15 9.97
C ILE A 7 15.42 17.64 8.57
N THR A 8 16.39 17.09 7.86
CA THR A 8 16.08 16.25 6.72
C THR A 8 15.35 15.05 7.29
N ASP A 9 14.06 14.97 6.93
CA ASP A 9 13.18 13.82 7.05
C ASP A 9 13.88 12.61 7.67
N GLU A 10 13.55 12.30 8.93
CA GLU A 10 13.77 10.97 9.48
C GLU A 10 13.46 10.00 8.35
N ILE A 11 14.46 9.21 7.95
CA ILE A 11 14.30 8.13 6.99
C ILE A 11 13.23 7.24 7.60
N PHE A 12 11.98 7.45 7.19
CA PHE A 12 10.86 6.61 7.55
C PHE A 12 11.15 5.30 6.82
N THR A 13 11.95 4.45 7.46
CA THR A 13 12.17 3.09 7.01
C THR A 13 10.83 2.41 7.18
N THR A 14 10.10 2.29 6.07
CA THR A 14 8.72 1.83 6.06
C THR A 14 8.67 0.38 6.55
N PRO A 15 7.58 -0.05 7.21
CA PRO A 15 7.47 -1.40 7.80
C PRO A 15 7.68 -2.54 6.80
N GLU A 16 7.45 -2.26 5.52
CA GLU A 16 7.48 -3.22 4.43
C GLU A 16 8.68 -3.02 3.48
N GLY A 17 9.66 -2.18 3.80
CA GLY A 17 10.92 -2.11 3.03
C GLY A 17 10.83 -1.57 1.60
N PHE A 18 9.72 -0.93 1.20
CA PHE A 18 9.59 -0.24 -0.10
C PHE A 18 9.67 1.29 0.03
N SER A 19 10.14 1.96 -1.03
CA SER A 19 10.20 3.43 -1.11
C SER A 19 8.80 4.04 -1.14
N CYS A 20 8.57 5.06 -0.32
CA CYS A 20 7.25 5.67 -0.14
C CYS A 20 7.24 7.16 -0.47
N SER A 21 6.11 7.62 -0.99
CA SER A 21 5.87 9.04 -1.22
C SER A 21 5.36 9.75 0.04
N VAL A 22 5.35 11.09 0.02
CA VAL A 22 4.67 11.90 1.05
C VAL A 22 3.19 11.52 1.17
N LEU A 23 2.54 11.19 0.05
CA LEU A 23 1.14 10.80 0.02
C LEU A 23 0.89 9.47 0.75
N PHE A 24 1.81 8.51 0.62
CA PHE A 24 1.77 7.28 1.42
C PHE A 24 1.78 7.61 2.91
N LYS A 25 2.72 8.45 3.36
CA LYS A 25 2.87 8.81 4.79
C LYS A 25 1.59 9.46 5.32
N GLN A 26 1.01 10.39 4.56
CA GLN A 26 -0.24 11.05 4.92
C GLN A 26 -1.41 10.07 5.04
N ASN A 27 -1.53 9.13 4.11
CA ASN A 27 -2.57 8.10 4.16
C ASN A 27 -2.36 7.12 5.33
N TYR A 28 -1.13 6.64 5.53
CA TYR A 28 -0.79 5.67 6.57
C TYR A 28 -1.00 6.22 7.99
N GLN A 29 -0.71 7.51 8.19
CA GLN A 29 -0.87 8.19 9.49
C GLN A 29 -2.28 8.73 9.72
N SER A 30 -3.16 8.66 8.73
CA SER A 30 -4.51 9.19 8.85
C SER A 30 -5.36 8.34 9.81
N THR A 31 -6.02 8.99 10.76
CA THR A 31 -7.02 8.37 11.64
C THR A 31 -8.45 8.63 11.18
N ALA A 32 -8.64 9.26 10.02
CA ALA A 32 -9.96 9.59 9.49
C ALA A 32 -10.66 8.33 8.96
N HIS A 33 -11.98 8.23 9.17
CA HIS A 33 -12.79 7.14 8.61
C HIS A 33 -12.83 7.14 7.08
N ILE A 34 -12.72 8.31 6.46
CA ILE A 34 -12.74 8.49 5.01
C ILE A 34 -11.54 9.35 4.63
N VAL A 35 -10.71 8.82 3.73
CA VAL A 35 -9.55 9.52 3.18
C VAL A 35 -9.73 9.59 1.66
N VAL A 36 -9.68 10.82 1.11
CA VAL A 36 -9.92 11.05 -0.31
C VAL A 36 -8.64 11.61 -0.95
N ASN A 37 -8.09 10.89 -1.92
CA ASN A 37 -6.91 11.32 -2.68
C ASN A 37 -7.37 11.82 -4.06
N GLN A 38 -7.30 13.12 -4.31
CA GLN A 38 -7.72 13.74 -5.59
C GLN A 38 -6.52 14.28 -6.39
N GLY A 39 -6.64 14.27 -7.71
CA GLY A 39 -5.61 14.81 -8.61
C GLY A 39 -5.61 14.12 -9.98
N GLY A 40 -4.76 14.60 -10.89
CA GLY A 40 -4.67 14.08 -12.26
C GLY A 40 -4.18 12.63 -12.36
N THR A 41 -4.27 12.06 -13.56
CA THR A 41 -3.75 10.72 -13.89
C THR A 41 -2.24 10.65 -13.61
N SER A 42 -1.76 9.49 -13.16
CA SER A 42 -0.34 9.23 -12.88
C SER A 42 0.30 10.07 -11.77
N SER A 43 -0.50 10.71 -10.90
CA SER A 43 0.02 11.46 -9.75
C SER A 43 0.39 10.59 -8.53
N GLY A 44 0.55 9.26 -8.71
CA GLY A 44 0.98 8.32 -7.66
C GLY A 44 -0.07 7.94 -6.60
N LYS A 45 -1.34 8.35 -6.75
CA LYS A 45 -2.40 8.14 -5.73
C LYS A 45 -2.72 6.67 -5.50
N THR A 46 -2.98 5.93 -6.58
CA THR A 46 -3.31 4.50 -6.52
C THR A 46 -2.19 3.72 -5.85
N PHE A 47 -0.95 3.92 -6.34
CA PHE A 47 0.25 3.29 -5.79
C PHE A 47 0.43 3.57 -4.29
N ALA A 48 0.29 4.82 -3.86
CA ALA A 48 0.43 5.20 -2.45
C ALA A 48 -0.67 4.58 -1.57
N ILE A 49 -1.93 4.52 -2.05
CA ILE A 49 -3.02 3.87 -1.31
C ILE A 49 -2.76 2.37 -1.18
N GLU A 50 -2.38 1.69 -2.26
CA GLU A 50 -2.13 0.24 -2.24
C GLU A 50 -0.96 -0.12 -1.32
N GLN A 51 0.10 0.68 -1.30
CA GLN A 51 1.18 0.53 -0.33
C GLN A 51 0.65 0.57 1.11
N VAL A 52 -0.25 1.50 1.44
CA VAL A 52 -0.87 1.57 2.77
C VAL A 52 -1.72 0.33 3.05
N LEU A 53 -2.52 -0.12 2.09
CA LEU A 53 -3.37 -1.30 2.25
C LEU A 53 -2.53 -2.57 2.50
N PHE A 54 -1.38 -2.73 1.82
CA PHE A 54 -0.43 -3.81 2.11
C PHE A 54 0.11 -3.76 3.53
N CYS A 55 0.56 -2.58 4.01
CA CYS A 55 1.03 -2.43 5.39
C CYS A 55 -0.06 -2.81 6.39
N LEU A 56 -1.27 -2.25 6.25
CA LEU A 56 -2.38 -2.48 7.16
C LEU A 56 -2.78 -3.97 7.21
N ALA A 57 -2.83 -4.62 6.05
CA ALA A 57 -3.12 -6.05 5.97
C ALA A 57 -2.01 -6.93 6.57
N GLY A 58 -0.75 -6.52 6.45
CA GLY A 58 0.40 -7.21 7.06
C GLY A 58 0.52 -7.00 8.58
N GLU A 59 0.10 -5.84 9.08
CA GLU A 59 0.17 -5.45 10.50
C GLU A 59 -1.02 -5.94 11.31
N THR A 60 -2.22 -5.93 10.73
CA THR A 60 -3.45 -6.29 11.44
C THR A 60 -4.03 -7.60 10.91
N ALA A 61 -4.06 -8.61 11.77
CA ALA A 61 -4.65 -9.91 11.45
C ALA A 61 -6.14 -9.81 11.11
N LYS A 62 -6.63 -10.75 10.28
CA LYS A 62 -8.06 -10.93 9.94
C LYS A 62 -8.73 -9.73 9.25
N GLN A 63 -7.96 -8.86 8.60
CA GLN A 63 -8.51 -7.79 7.75
C GLN A 63 -8.90 -8.33 6.37
N ILE A 64 -10.09 -7.96 5.91
CA ILE A 64 -10.52 -8.20 4.52
C ILE A 64 -10.59 -6.83 3.85
N ILE A 65 -9.72 -6.62 2.86
CA ILE A 65 -9.62 -5.38 2.10
C ILE A 65 -10.11 -5.64 0.69
N THR A 66 -11.12 -4.89 0.26
CA THR A 66 -11.69 -4.99 -1.09
C THR A 66 -11.30 -3.77 -1.92
N ILE A 67 -10.64 -3.99 -3.05
CA ILE A 67 -10.27 -2.95 -4.01
C ILE A 67 -11.29 -2.94 -5.15
N VAL A 68 -12.06 -1.85 -5.25
CA VAL A 68 -13.08 -1.68 -6.29
C VAL A 68 -12.67 -0.61 -7.29
N GLY A 69 -13.07 -0.79 -8.55
CA GLY A 69 -12.88 0.14 -9.64
C GLY A 69 -14.11 0.22 -10.54
N GLN A 70 -14.13 1.19 -11.46
CA GLN A 70 -15.26 1.40 -12.39
C GLN A 70 -15.60 0.15 -13.20
N ASP A 71 -14.59 -0.56 -13.66
CA ASP A 71 -14.72 -1.81 -14.40
C ASP A 71 -13.46 -2.69 -14.25
N ILE A 72 -13.56 -3.94 -14.72
CA ILE A 72 -12.48 -4.94 -14.61
C ILE A 72 -11.25 -4.56 -15.45
N PRO A 73 -11.36 -4.08 -16.70
CA PRO A 73 -10.21 -3.58 -17.45
C PRO A 73 -9.42 -2.50 -16.72
N ASN A 74 -10.08 -1.49 -16.16
CA ASN A 74 -9.45 -0.40 -15.42
C ASN A 74 -8.80 -0.91 -14.11
N LEU A 75 -9.46 -1.83 -13.40
CA LEU A 75 -8.89 -2.45 -12.20
C LEU A 75 -7.60 -3.25 -12.51
N LYS A 76 -7.59 -3.99 -13.62
CA LYS A 76 -6.41 -4.75 -14.08
C LYS A 76 -5.28 -3.83 -14.53
N ALA A 77 -5.62 -2.79 -15.29
CA ALA A 77 -4.64 -1.90 -15.90
C ALA A 77 -4.08 -0.86 -14.93
N GLY A 78 -4.76 -0.57 -13.82
CA GLY A 78 -4.26 0.33 -12.78
C GLY A 78 -3.85 -0.47 -11.55
N ALA A 79 -4.81 -0.63 -10.64
CA ALA A 79 -4.65 -1.20 -9.31
C ALA A 79 -3.87 -2.53 -9.30
N LEU A 80 -4.31 -3.53 -10.05
CA LEU A 80 -3.65 -4.84 -10.02
C LEU A 80 -2.18 -4.78 -10.47
N ARG A 81 -1.87 -3.95 -11.47
CA ARG A 81 -0.48 -3.79 -11.93
C ARG A 81 0.36 -3.15 -10.84
N ASP A 82 -0.13 -2.07 -10.25
CA ASP A 82 0.56 -1.34 -9.18
C ASP A 82 0.75 -2.26 -7.96
N ALA A 83 -0.27 -3.01 -7.54
CA ALA A 83 -0.21 -3.96 -6.45
C ALA A 83 0.83 -5.06 -6.68
N LEU A 84 0.91 -5.62 -7.90
CA LEU A 84 1.95 -6.58 -8.26
C LEU A 84 3.34 -5.95 -8.27
N THR A 85 3.48 -4.70 -8.73
CA THR A 85 4.76 -3.99 -8.69
C THR A 85 5.21 -3.78 -7.24
N ILE A 86 4.30 -3.36 -6.35
CA ILE A 86 4.58 -3.19 -4.91
C ILE A 86 5.00 -4.52 -4.29
N TYR A 87 4.23 -5.58 -4.52
CA TYR A 87 4.52 -6.93 -4.05
C TYR A 87 5.92 -7.42 -4.47
N HIS A 88 6.30 -7.23 -5.74
CA HIS A 88 7.61 -7.65 -6.22
C HIS A 88 8.77 -6.73 -5.78
N SER A 89 8.47 -5.53 -5.29
CA SER A 89 9.49 -4.55 -4.88
C SER A 89 10.06 -4.77 -3.49
N SER A 90 9.47 -5.67 -2.70
CA SER A 90 9.88 -5.91 -1.31
C SER A 90 9.88 -7.38 -0.92
N GLU A 91 11.05 -7.87 -0.52
CA GLU A 91 11.21 -9.20 0.08
C GLU A 91 10.52 -9.29 1.45
N ILE A 92 10.46 -8.18 2.20
CA ILE A 92 9.79 -8.12 3.51
C ILE A 92 8.30 -8.37 3.33
N LEU A 93 7.68 -7.67 2.38
CA LEU A 93 6.26 -7.82 2.07
C LEU A 93 5.95 -9.23 1.57
N GLN A 94 6.82 -9.78 0.70
CA GLN A 94 6.69 -11.16 0.23
C GLN A 94 6.70 -12.16 1.39
N GLY A 95 7.55 -11.96 2.39
CA GLY A 95 7.58 -12.79 3.59
C GLY A 95 6.30 -12.76 4.43
N LYS A 96 5.47 -11.71 4.30
CA LYS A 96 4.18 -11.59 4.99
C LYS A 96 3.00 -12.14 4.20
N ILE A 97 3.17 -12.40 2.91
CA ILE A 97 2.13 -12.92 2.04
C ILE A 97 2.26 -14.43 1.95
N LYS A 98 1.20 -15.12 2.38
CA LYS A 98 1.10 -16.58 2.33
C LYS A 98 0.90 -17.08 0.91
N SER A 99 0.03 -16.41 0.14
CA SER A 99 -0.24 -16.81 -1.25
C SER A 99 -0.82 -15.65 -2.06
N TYR A 100 -0.69 -15.72 -3.39
CA TYR A 100 -1.38 -14.85 -4.33
C TYR A 100 -2.16 -15.68 -5.34
N ASN A 101 -3.50 -15.57 -5.30
CA ASN A 101 -4.39 -16.23 -6.25
C ASN A 101 -4.55 -15.34 -7.49
N LYS A 102 -4.01 -15.80 -8.63
CA LYS A 102 -4.04 -15.05 -9.90
C LYS A 102 -5.43 -14.93 -10.52
N THR A 103 -6.29 -15.92 -10.31
CA THR A 103 -7.65 -15.95 -10.88
C THR A 103 -8.54 -14.96 -10.15
N ASP A 104 -8.51 -15.02 -8.82
CA ASP A 104 -9.31 -14.17 -7.95
C ASP A 104 -8.66 -12.81 -7.68
N ARG A 105 -7.35 -12.67 -8.02
CA ARG A 105 -6.52 -11.48 -7.81
C ARG A 105 -6.41 -11.09 -6.35
N THR A 106 -6.29 -12.10 -5.49
CA THR A 106 -6.30 -11.92 -4.03
C THR A 106 -4.96 -12.31 -3.43
N PHE A 107 -4.41 -11.43 -2.61
CA PHE A 107 -3.28 -11.69 -1.73
C PHE A 107 -3.80 -12.21 -0.38
N GLU A 108 -3.29 -13.35 0.08
CA GLU A 108 -3.58 -13.91 1.39
C GLU A 108 -2.39 -13.63 2.32
N PHE A 109 -2.65 -13.08 3.50
CA PHE A 109 -1.62 -12.70 4.47
C PHE A 109 -1.40 -13.81 5.51
N ALA A 110 -0.13 -13.99 5.90
CA ALA A 110 0.29 -15.04 6.84
C ALA A 110 -0.14 -14.77 8.30
N ASN A 111 -0.57 -13.55 8.62
CA ASN A 111 -0.83 -13.09 9.99
C ASN A 111 -2.22 -13.46 10.56
N GLY A 112 -3.07 -14.16 9.82
CA GLY A 112 -4.37 -14.65 10.35
C GLY A 112 -5.53 -14.63 9.36
N SER A 113 -5.32 -15.15 8.14
CA SER A 113 -6.35 -15.25 7.09
C SER A 113 -6.91 -13.90 6.60
N GLY A 114 -6.14 -12.82 6.73
CA GLY A 114 -6.47 -11.56 6.08
C GLY A 114 -6.28 -11.66 4.56
N THR A 115 -7.08 -10.91 3.81
CA THR A 115 -7.01 -10.88 2.34
C THR A 115 -7.09 -9.46 1.79
N MET A 116 -6.46 -9.25 0.64
CA MET A 116 -6.57 -8.02 -0.15
C MET A 116 -6.78 -8.38 -1.62
N GLY A 117 -7.84 -7.86 -2.26
CA GLY A 117 -8.12 -8.12 -3.67
C GLY A 117 -9.36 -7.41 -4.21
#